data_AF-A0A444X6V1-F1
#
_entry.id   AF-A0A444X6V1-F1
#
_cell.length_a   1.000
_cell.length_b   1.000
_cell.length_c   1.000
_cell.angle_alpha   90.00
_cell.angle_beta   90.00
_cell.angle_gamma   90.00
#
_symmetry.space_group_name_H-M   'P 1'
#
loop_
_entity.id
_entity.type
_entity.pdbx_description
1 polymer ?
#
loop_
_entity_poly.entity_id
_entity_poly.type
_entity_poly.pdbx_seq_one_letter_code
_entity_poly.pdbx_strand_id
1 'polypeptide(L)'
;MMNQGVNPDEVTYLGILSSCWHADLVKEGQDYLNSMIEHGMEPEMDHYSCIVGLLGQAGLLLEACDFIRNMPICPNAVIWGSLLSSSMLHGDVWIGIEAAESRLLLEPRCPATLQQLANLYASV
;
A
#
# COMPACT_ATOMS: atom_id res chain seq x y z
N MET A 1 -9.58 4.85 -21.94
CA MET A 1 -10.91 4.53 -21.38
C MET A 1 -11.83 5.74 -21.17
N MET A 2 -11.40 7.00 -21.37
CA MET A 2 -12.24 8.19 -21.11
C MET A 2 -13.21 8.60 -22.24
N ASN A 3 -13.23 7.91 -23.38
CA ASN A 3 -13.96 8.35 -24.59
C ASN A 3 -15.31 7.65 -24.84
N GLN A 4 -15.85 6.88 -23.87
CA GLN A 4 -17.09 6.10 -24.11
C GLN A 4 -18.31 6.54 -23.30
N GLY A 5 -18.28 7.68 -22.60
CA GLY A 5 -19.46 8.22 -21.91
C GLY A 5 -19.97 7.36 -20.75
N VAL A 6 -19.18 6.37 -20.30
CA VAL A 6 -19.42 5.61 -19.07
C VAL A 6 -18.59 6.26 -17.98
N ASN A 7 -19.24 6.72 -16.92
CA ASN A 7 -18.55 7.21 -15.73
C ASN A 7 -17.82 6.03 -15.09
N PRO A 8 -16.51 6.12 -14.83
CA PRO A 8 -15.81 5.08 -14.10
C PRO A 8 -16.46 4.95 -12.72
N ASP A 9 -16.68 3.71 -12.30
CA ASP A 9 -17.10 3.38 -10.96
C ASP A 9 -15.89 2.91 -10.13
N GLU A 10 -16.15 2.59 -8.87
CA GLU A 10 -15.16 2.09 -7.93
C GLU A 10 -14.38 0.88 -8.48
N VAL A 11 -15.09 -0.10 -9.05
CA VAL A 11 -14.47 -1.30 -9.63
C VAL A 11 -13.55 -0.95 -10.80
N THR A 12 -13.93 0.04 -11.61
CA THR A 12 -13.10 0.55 -12.70
C THR A 12 -11.81 1.18 -12.17
N TYR A 13 -11.89 2.01 -11.14
CA TYR A 13 -10.70 2.61 -10.51
C TYR A 13 -9.80 1.57 -9.86
N LEU A 14 -10.35 0.58 -9.15
CA LEU A 14 -9.57 -0.52 -8.61
C LEU A 14 -8.82 -1.30 -9.70
N GLY A 15 -9.48 -1.58 -10.83
CA GLY A 15 -8.86 -2.22 -11.98
C GLY A 15 -7.71 -1.39 -12.57
N ILE A 16 -7.90 -0.07 -12.68
CA ILE A 16 -6.84 0.86 -13.15
C ILE A 16 -5.67 0.87 -12.16
N LEU A 17 -5.91 1.07 -10.86
CA LEU A 17 -4.88 1.09 -9.84
C LEU A 17 -4.11 -0.23 -9.78
N SER A 18 -4.81 -1.36 -9.88
CA SER A 18 -4.19 -2.67 -9.97
C SER A 18 -3.27 -2.76 -11.18
N SER A 19 -3.69 -2.26 -12.35
CA SER A 19 -2.85 -2.26 -13.54
C SER A 19 -1.62 -1.35 -13.40
N CYS A 20 -1.77 -0.17 -12.77
CA CYS A 20 -0.66 0.73 -12.47
C CYS A 20 0.35 0.09 -11.54
N TRP A 21 -0.12 -0.64 -10.52
CA TRP A 21 0.74 -1.38 -9.60
C TRP A 21 1.57 -2.44 -10.34
N HIS A 22 0.95 -3.29 -11.17
CA HIS A 22 1.69 -4.31 -11.93
C HIS A 22 2.66 -3.74 -12.96
N ALA A 23 2.43 -2.50 -13.42
CA ALA A 23 3.25 -1.80 -14.40
C ALA A 23 4.27 -0.83 -13.79
N ASP A 24 4.39 -0.77 -12.45
CA ASP A 24 5.25 0.17 -11.72
C ASP A 24 5.00 1.66 -12.08
N LEU A 25 3.76 2.01 -12.42
CA LEU A 25 3.35 3.35 -12.85
C LEU A 25 2.97 4.22 -11.64
N VAL A 26 3.97 4.61 -10.86
CA VAL A 26 3.78 5.26 -9.56
C VAL A 26 2.98 6.56 -9.64
N LYS A 27 3.31 7.39 -10.63
CA LYS A 27 2.69 8.70 -10.81
C LYS A 27 1.23 8.53 -11.25
N GLU A 28 1.01 7.68 -12.24
CA GLU A 28 -0.33 7.41 -12.79
C GLU A 28 -1.24 6.81 -11.73
N GLY A 29 -0.75 5.89 -10.89
CA GLY A 29 -1.53 5.33 -9.78
C GLY A 29 -2.03 6.43 -8.83
N GLN A 30 -1.16 7.36 -8.44
CA GLN A 30 -1.54 8.49 -7.59
C GLN A 30 -2.52 9.45 -8.31
N ASP A 31 -2.25 9.77 -9.58
CA ASP A 31 -3.12 10.62 -10.40
C ASP A 31 -4.53 10.01 -10.53
N TYR A 32 -4.65 8.68 -10.67
CA TYR A 32 -5.95 8.01 -10.73
C TYR A 32 -6.66 7.96 -9.38
N LEU A 33 -5.95 7.75 -8.26
CA LEU A 33 -6.57 7.85 -6.93
C LEU A 33 -7.10 9.27 -6.67
N ASN A 34 -6.31 10.30 -6.99
CA ASN A 34 -6.74 11.70 -6.85
C ASN A 34 -7.94 11.99 -7.75
N SER A 35 -7.91 11.52 -9.00
CA SER A 35 -9.03 11.65 -9.92
C SER A 35 -10.31 11.00 -9.37
N MET A 36 -10.22 9.82 -8.74
CA MET A 36 -11.38 9.18 -8.09
C MET A 36 -12.02 10.10 -7.05
N ILE A 37 -11.19 10.70 -6.18
CA ILE A 37 -11.63 11.64 -5.14
C ILE A 37 -12.25 12.90 -5.76
N GLU A 38 -11.64 13.46 -6.80
CA GLU A 38 -12.16 14.65 -7.52
C GLU A 38 -13.53 14.40 -8.19
N HIS A 39 -13.81 13.15 -8.58
CA HIS A 39 -15.12 12.74 -9.10
C HIS A 39 -16.14 12.44 -7.98
N GLY A 40 -15.79 12.68 -6.71
CA GLY A 40 -16.68 12.49 -5.56
C GLY A 40 -16.83 11.05 -5.11
N MET A 41 -15.93 10.15 -5.52
CA MET A 41 -15.88 8.78 -5.04
C MET A 41 -14.95 8.65 -3.84
N GLU A 42 -15.38 7.90 -2.82
CA GLU A 42 -14.59 7.63 -1.64
C GLU A 42 -13.71 6.39 -1.89
N PRO A 43 -12.37 6.50 -1.82
CA PRO A 43 -11.52 5.33 -1.99
C PRO A 43 -11.70 4.33 -0.85
N GLU A 44 -11.90 3.07 -1.20
CA GLU A 44 -11.91 1.97 -0.23
C GLU A 44 -10.50 1.41 0.06
N MET A 45 -10.43 0.52 1.05
CA MET A 45 -9.20 -0.12 1.53
C MET A 45 -8.35 -0.74 0.41
N ASP A 46 -8.99 -1.32 -0.61
CA ASP A 46 -8.29 -1.98 -1.72
C ASP A 46 -7.58 -0.97 -2.63
N HIS A 47 -8.14 0.24 -2.80
CA HIS A 47 -7.48 1.33 -3.54
C HIS A 47 -6.21 1.78 -2.81
N TYR A 48 -6.30 1.98 -1.50
CA TYR A 48 -5.13 2.33 -0.67
C TYR A 48 -4.07 1.23 -0.67
N SER A 49 -4.49 -0.03 -0.62
CA SER A 49 -3.58 -1.18 -0.69
C SER A 49 -2.80 -1.21 -2.01
N CYS A 50 -3.43 -0.86 -3.14
CA CYS A 50 -2.75 -0.73 -4.42
C CYS A 50 -1.69 0.38 -4.39
N ILE A 51 -2.00 1.55 -3.84
CA ILE A 51 -1.02 2.67 -3.77
C ILE A 51 0.17 2.33 -2.89
N VAL A 52 -0.06 1.75 -1.70
CA VAL A 52 1.02 1.34 -0.80
C VAL A 52 1.90 0.27 -1.45
N GLY A 53 1.30 -0.71 -2.11
CA GLY A 53 2.04 -1.74 -2.86
C GLY A 53 2.89 -1.14 -3.97
N LEU A 54 2.36 -0.19 -4.71
CA LEU A 54 3.04 0.50 -5.81
C LEU A 54 4.20 1.40 -5.33
N LEU A 55 4.03 2.14 -4.23
CA LEU A 55 5.12 2.90 -3.61
C LEU A 55 6.21 1.96 -3.07
N GLY A 56 5.79 0.88 -2.39
CA GLY A 56 6.69 -0.11 -1.81
C GLY A 56 7.52 -0.85 -2.87
N GLN A 57 6.89 -1.29 -3.97
CA GLN A 57 7.58 -1.96 -5.08
C GLN A 57 8.63 -1.04 -5.73
N ALA A 58 8.31 0.25 -5.87
CA ALA A 58 9.23 1.26 -6.39
C ALA A 58 10.36 1.66 -5.42
N GLY A 59 10.37 1.14 -4.18
CA GLY A 59 11.37 1.49 -3.16
C GLY A 59 11.14 2.84 -2.48
N LEU A 60 9.98 3.46 -2.70
CA LEU A 60 9.56 4.73 -2.12
C LEU A 60 8.95 4.47 -0.73
N LEU A 61 9.75 3.88 0.17
CA LEU A 61 9.27 3.37 1.46
C LEU A 61 8.85 4.50 2.41
N LEU A 62 9.55 5.63 2.40
CA LEU A 62 9.19 6.78 3.23
C LEU A 62 7.85 7.37 2.76
N GLU A 63 7.67 7.51 1.45
CA GLU A 63 6.41 7.95 0.86
C GLU A 63 5.29 6.96 1.16
N ALA A 64 5.56 5.65 1.15
CA ALA A 64 4.58 4.64 1.55
C ALA A 64 4.17 4.77 3.01
N CYS A 65 5.12 4.99 3.94
CA CYS A 65 4.84 5.26 5.34
C CYS A 65 3.99 6.51 5.54
N ASP A 66 4.39 7.62 4.90
CA ASP A 66 3.66 8.88 5.00
C ASP A 66 2.26 8.76 4.39
N PHE A 67 2.11 8.01 3.30
CA PHE A 67 0.81 7.72 2.73
C PHE A 67 -0.08 6.96 3.71
N ILE A 68 0.42 5.88 4.34
CA ILE A 68 -0.33 5.11 5.35
C ILE A 68 -0.76 5.98 6.52
N ARG A 69 0.13 6.85 7.02
CA ARG A 69 -0.15 7.77 8.15
C ARG A 69 -1.20 8.82 7.82
N ASN A 70 -1.33 9.19 6.55
CA ASN A 70 -2.30 10.18 6.07
C ASN A 70 -3.59 9.56 5.52
N MET A 71 -3.75 8.24 5.58
CA MET A 71 -5.01 7.59 5.16
C MET A 71 -6.18 8.10 6.01
N PRO A 72 -7.35 8.39 5.41
CA PRO A 72 -8.54 8.80 6.15
C PRO A 72 -9.22 7.63 6.89
N ILE A 73 -8.77 6.41 6.64
CA ILE A 73 -9.26 5.18 7.25
C ILE A 73 -8.11 4.42 7.93
N CYS A 74 -8.41 3.65 8.98
CA CYS A 74 -7.39 2.89 9.69
C CYS A 74 -6.79 1.79 8.78
N PRO A 75 -5.46 1.76 8.58
CA PRO A 75 -4.81 0.75 7.74
C PRO A 75 -5.01 -0.65 8.32
N ASN A 76 -5.26 -1.62 7.44
CA ASN A 76 -5.44 -3.02 7.82
C ASN A 76 -4.12 -3.81 7.80
N ALA A 77 -4.17 -5.09 8.19
CA ALA A 77 -2.99 -5.96 8.23
C ALA A 77 -2.37 -6.21 6.84
N VAL A 78 -3.17 -6.10 5.77
CA VAL A 78 -2.69 -6.26 4.38
C VAL A 78 -1.77 -5.11 4.01
N ILE A 79 -2.17 -3.86 4.28
CA ILE A 79 -1.36 -2.67 4.02
C ILE A 79 -0.01 -2.73 4.74
N TRP A 80 -0.01 -3.03 6.04
CA TRP A 80 1.23 -3.18 6.80
C TRP A 80 2.07 -4.38 6.31
N GLY A 81 1.42 -5.45 5.85
CA GLY A 81 2.09 -6.58 5.21
C GLY A 81 2.80 -6.22 3.90
N SER A 82 2.18 -5.39 3.07
CA SER A 82 2.77 -4.88 1.83
C SER A 82 3.98 -3.99 2.10
N LEU A 83 3.88 -3.09 3.08
CA LEU A 83 5.01 -2.26 3.51
C LEU A 83 6.15 -3.13 4.06
N LEU A 84 5.87 -4.05 4.98
CA LEU A 84 6.86 -4.98 5.54
C LEU A 84 7.62 -5.75 4.44
N SER A 85 6.87 -6.31 3.49
CA SER A 85 7.46 -7.08 2.38
C SER A 85 8.37 -6.22 1.52
N SER A 86 7.95 -4.97 1.24
CA SER A 86 8.73 -4.00 0.47
C SER A 86 9.98 -3.54 1.22
N SER A 87 9.88 -3.27 2.53
CA SER A 87 11.02 -2.90 3.37
C SER A 87 12.06 -4.00 3.42
N MET A 88 11.63 -5.26 3.53
CA MET A 88 12.55 -6.41 3.46
C MET A 88 13.22 -6.55 2.09
N LEU A 89 12.48 -6.31 1.00
CA LEU A 89 13.00 -6.36 -0.36
C LEU A 89 14.10 -5.31 -0.60
N HIS A 90 13.88 -4.09 -0.11
CA HIS A 90 14.79 -2.96 -0.29
C HIS A 90 15.82 -2.80 0.83
N GLY A 91 15.78 -3.66 1.85
CA GLY A 91 16.75 -3.69 2.95
C GLY A 91 16.58 -2.60 4.00
N ASP A 92 15.41 -1.95 4.09
CA ASP A 92 15.12 -0.97 5.14
C ASP A 92 14.62 -1.68 6.41
N VAL A 93 15.55 -1.87 7.35
CA VAL A 93 15.28 -2.61 8.59
C VAL A 93 14.30 -1.87 9.50
N TRP A 94 14.41 -0.54 9.60
CA TRP A 94 13.62 0.25 10.56
C TRP A 94 12.15 0.35 10.14
N ILE A 95 11.90 0.64 8.85
CA ILE A 95 10.53 0.64 8.32
C ILE A 95 9.95 -0.78 8.37
N GLY A 96 10.77 -1.80 8.12
CA GLY A 96 10.37 -3.19 8.28
C GLY A 96 9.88 -3.51 9.70
N ILE A 97 10.60 -3.05 10.74
CA ILE A 97 10.20 -3.27 12.14
C ILE A 97 8.88 -2.56 12.44
N GLU A 98 8.75 -1.28 12.07
CA GLU A 98 7.52 -0.50 12.26
C GLU A 98 6.31 -1.18 11.60
N ALA A 99 6.48 -1.67 10.36
CA ALA A 99 5.44 -2.34 9.62
C ALA A 99 5.05 -3.70 10.23
N ALA A 100 6.03 -4.49 10.67
CA ALA A 100 5.79 -5.77 11.32
C ALA A 100 5.07 -5.61 12.66
N GLU A 101 5.50 -4.67 13.50
CA GLU A 101 4.86 -4.38 14.78
C GLU A 101 3.42 -3.88 14.59
N SER A 102 3.22 -2.95 13.66
CA SER A 102 1.89 -2.43 13.32
C SER A 102 0.97 -3.53 12.80
N ARG A 103 1.48 -4.46 11.98
CA ARG A 103 0.72 -5.64 11.56
C ARG A 103 0.39 -6.56 12.72
N LEU A 104 1.32 -6.83 13.64
CA LEU A 104 1.10 -7.69 14.80
C LEU A 104 0.12 -7.11 15.82
N LEU A 105 -0.04 -5.78 15.88
CA LEU A 105 -1.12 -5.16 16.65
C LEU A 105 -2.51 -5.57 16.13
N LEU A 106 -2.63 -5.81 14.82
CA LEU A 106 -3.86 -6.24 14.16
C LEU A 106 -4.01 -7.77 14.12
N GLU A 107 -2.90 -8.49 13.88
CA GLU A 107 -2.84 -9.95 13.77
C GLU A 107 -1.74 -10.53 14.68
N PRO A 108 -1.92 -10.56 16.01
CA PRO A 108 -0.85 -10.93 16.96
C PRO A 108 -0.30 -12.35 16.82
N ARG A 109 -1.03 -13.22 16.10
CA ARG A 109 -0.72 -14.63 15.92
C ARG A 109 -0.23 -14.97 14.51
N CYS A 110 0.10 -13.98 13.69
CA CYS A 110 0.64 -14.21 12.35
C CYS A 110 2.09 -14.77 12.45
N PRO A 111 2.32 -16.08 12.21
CA PRO A 111 3.64 -16.67 12.44
C PRO A 111 4.69 -16.14 11.45
N ALA A 112 4.26 -15.82 10.22
CA ALA A 112 5.11 -15.23 9.20
C ALA A 112 5.67 -13.88 9.67
N THR A 113 4.80 -12.99 10.16
CA THR A 113 5.20 -11.66 10.64
C THR A 113 6.09 -11.74 11.88
N LEU A 114 5.81 -12.65 12.82
CA LEU A 114 6.70 -12.88 13.97
C LEU A 114 8.10 -13.32 13.54
N GLN A 115 8.20 -14.24 12.57
CA GLN A 115 9.48 -14.68 12.04
C GLN A 115 10.22 -13.55 11.31
N GLN A 116 9.49 -12.76 10.51
CA GLN A 116 10.07 -11.60 9.81
C GLN A 116 10.59 -10.55 10.80
N LEU A 117 9.84 -10.24 11.86
CA LEU A 117 10.25 -9.31 12.91
C LEU A 117 11.50 -9.80 13.64
N ALA A 118 11.56 -11.09 13.99
CA ALA A 118 12.75 -11.68 14.61
C ALA A 118 14.00 -11.57 13.72
N ASN A 119 13.85 -11.77 12.40
CA ASN A 119 14.95 -11.63 11.45
C ASN A 119 15.42 -10.16 11.32
N LEU A 120 14.49 -9.21 11.33
CA LEU A 120 14.81 -7.79 11.26
C LEU A 120 15.59 -7.35 12.50
N TYR A 121 15.15 -7.75 13.70
CA TYR A 121 15.87 -7.45 14.94
C TYR A 121 17.26 -8.08 15.01
N ALA A 122 17.46 -9.24 14.39
CA ALA A 122 18.77 -9.88 14.31
C ALA A 122 19.74 -9.20 13.31
N SER A 123 19.24 -8.25 12.51
CA SER A 123 19.99 -7.53 11.47
C SER A 123 20.44 -6.12 11.91
N VAL A 124 20.14 -5.73 13.15
CA VAL A 124 20.52 -4.44 13.78
C VAL A 124 21.76 -4.61 14.66
#